data_AF-C2G3Z2-F1
#
_entry.id   AF-C2G3Z2-F1
#
_cell.length_a   1.000
_cell.length_b   1.000
_cell.length_c   1.000
_cell.angle_alpha   90.00
_cell.angle_beta   90.00
_cell.angle_gamma   90.00
#
_symmetry.space_group_name_H-M   'P 1'
#
loop_
_entity.id
_entity.type
_entity.pdbx_description
1 polymer ?
#
loop_
_entity_poly.entity_id
_entity_poly.type
_entity_poly.pdbx_seq_one_letter_code
_entity_poly.pdbx_strand_id
1 'polypeptide(L)'
;MLDIQHIVKQYANHRALDDVSLFIPKGKIFGLLGPNGAGKTSLIRIINQITAPDEGQILFNGEVLNPNHIGKIGYLPEERGLYKKMKIGEQMLYLAQLKGLQKLKLLPKSDIGLKNCRFNPGGTKK
;
A
#
# COMPACT_ATOMS: atom_id res chain seq x y z
N MET A 1 -11.87 -8.19 -3.48
CA MET A 1 -12.82 -7.31 -4.18
C MET A 1 -12.84 -6.02 -3.41
N LEU A 2 -12.69 -4.89 -4.10
CA LEU A 2 -12.74 -3.55 -3.51
C LEU A 2 -13.84 -2.78 -4.23
N ASP A 3 -14.74 -2.18 -3.46
CA ASP A 3 -15.82 -1.36 -4.00
C ASP A 3 -15.76 0.02 -3.33
N ILE A 4 -15.62 1.05 -4.14
CA ILE A 4 -15.43 2.44 -3.74
C ILE A 4 -16.71 3.16 -4.16
N GLN A 5 -17.40 3.77 -3.20
CA GLN A 5 -18.73 4.32 -3.41
C GLN A 5 -18.74 5.79 -2.99
N HIS A 6 -18.96 6.67 -3.97
CA HIS A 6 -19.20 8.10 -3.79
C HIS A 6 -18.16 8.82 -2.92
N ILE A 7 -16.87 8.49 -3.11
CA ILE A 7 -15.81 9.05 -2.28
C ILE A 7 -15.57 10.52 -2.63
N VAL A 8 -15.74 11.38 -1.63
CA VAL A 8 -15.35 12.78 -1.65
C VAL A 8 -14.19 12.99 -0.70
N LYS A 9 -13.19 13.77 -1.13
CA LYS A 9 -12.11 14.25 -0.27
C LYS A 9 -11.81 15.71 -0.55
N GLN A 10 -11.96 16.54 0.47
CA GLN A 10 -11.65 17.95 0.47
C GLN A 10 -10.53 18.25 1.46
N TYR A 11 -9.49 18.91 0.95
CA TYR A 11 -8.50 19.60 1.76
C TYR A 11 -8.85 21.08 1.79
N ALA A 12 -8.31 21.82 2.77
CA ALA A 12 -8.69 23.20 3.09
C ALA A 12 -8.98 24.09 1.85
N ASN A 13 -8.09 24.07 0.86
CA ASN A 13 -8.21 24.92 -0.33
C ASN A 13 -8.52 24.15 -1.63
N HIS A 14 -8.72 22.83 -1.58
CA HIS A 14 -8.84 22.02 -2.79
C HIS A 14 -9.61 20.70 -2.58
N ARG A 15 -10.58 20.44 -3.47
CA ARG A 15 -11.30 19.16 -3.57
C ARG A 15 -10.45 18.17 -4.37
N ALA A 16 -9.84 17.22 -3.68
CA ALA A 16 -8.93 16.24 -4.29
C ALA A 16 -9.66 15.04 -4.89
N LEU A 17 -10.82 14.67 -4.36
CA LEU A 17 -11.70 13.66 -4.92
C LEU A 17 -13.13 14.18 -4.91
N ASP A 18 -13.82 13.98 -6.03
CA ASP A 18 -15.17 14.47 -6.27
C ASP A 18 -16.05 13.31 -6.75
N ASP A 19 -16.86 12.77 -5.84
CA ASP A 19 -17.82 11.69 -6.08
C ASP A 19 -17.24 10.47 -6.84
N VAL A 20 -16.09 9.98 -6.37
CA VAL A 20 -15.38 8.89 -7.04
C VAL A 20 -15.99 7.55 -6.66
N SER A 21 -16.51 6.83 -7.66
CA SER A 21 -16.99 5.45 -7.54
C SER A 21 -16.20 4.51 -8.45
N LEU A 22 -15.74 3.38 -7.90
CA LEU A 22 -14.94 2.40 -8.63
C LEU A 22 -15.08 0.99 -8.04
N PHE A 23 -15.35 0.02 -8.91
CA PHE A 23 -15.39 -1.39 -8.53
C PHE A 23 -14.18 -2.16 -9.08
N ILE A 24 -13.46 -2.84 -8.19
CA ILE A 24 -12.27 -3.65 -8.49
C ILE A 24 -12.54 -5.12 -8.12
N PRO A 25 -12.78 -6.00 -9.11
CA PRO A 25 -12.92 -7.44 -8.87
C PRO A 25 -11.66 -8.07 -8.30
N LYS A 26 -11.82 -9.21 -7.62
CA LYS A 26 -10.68 -9.98 -7.09
C LYS A 26 -9.79 -10.51 -8.24
N GLY A 27 -8.47 -10.44 -8.06
CA GLY A 27 -7.49 -10.98 -9.01
C GLY A 27 -7.29 -10.16 -10.28
N LYS A 28 -7.81 -8.92 -10.31
CA LYS A 28 -7.60 -7.98 -11.42
C LYS A 28 -6.53 -6.95 -11.06
N ILE A 29 -5.81 -6.48 -12.08
CA ILE A 29 -4.85 -5.40 -11.98
C ILE A 29 -5.52 -4.14 -12.53
N PHE A 30 -5.45 -3.06 -11.77
CA PHE A 30 -5.98 -1.75 -12.15
C PHE A 30 -4.87 -0.70 -12.05
N GLY A 31 -4.88 0.24 -13.00
CA GLY A 31 -4.00 1.41 -13.00
C GLY A 31 -4.80 2.69 -12.83
N LEU A 32 -4.39 3.55 -11.89
CA LEU A 32 -4.90 4.92 -11.77
C LEU A 32 -4.04 5.86 -12.61
N LEU A 33 -4.62 6.45 -13.66
CA LEU A 33 -3.96 7.40 -14.55
C LEU A 33 -4.60 8.78 -14.46
N GLY A 34 -3.79 9.82 -14.61
CA GLY A 34 -4.24 11.21 -14.55
C GLY A 34 -3.09 12.17 -14.29
N PRO A 35 -3.28 13.49 -14.49
CA PRO A 35 -2.25 14.50 -14.26
C PRO A 35 -1.86 14.61 -12.77
N ASN A 36 -0.78 15.32 -12.49
CA ASN A 36 -0.41 15.65 -11.11
C ASN A 36 -1.52 16.48 -10.46
N GLY A 37 -1.86 16.15 -9.21
CA GLY A 37 -2.99 16.78 -8.51
C GLY A 37 -4.36 16.15 -8.77
N ALA A 38 -4.51 15.19 -9.69
CA ALA A 38 -5.79 14.54 -9.98
C ALA A 38 -6.35 13.62 -8.87
N GLY A 39 -5.82 13.68 -7.63
CA GLY A 39 -6.34 12.88 -6.52
C GLY A 39 -5.87 11.42 -6.44
N LYS A 40 -5.06 10.91 -7.38
CA LYS A 40 -4.57 9.51 -7.39
C LYS A 40 -3.97 9.06 -6.05
N THR A 41 -3.04 9.85 -5.52
CA THR A 41 -2.38 9.57 -4.23
C THR A 41 -3.35 9.68 -3.07
N SER A 42 -4.31 10.61 -3.13
CA SER A 42 -5.36 10.75 -2.11
C SER A 42 -6.26 9.52 -2.07
N LEU A 43 -6.70 9.00 -3.24
CA LEU A 43 -7.50 7.78 -3.30
C LEU A 43 -6.74 6.57 -2.75
N ILE A 44 -5.47 6.40 -3.14
CA ILE A 44 -4.63 5.32 -2.63
C ILE A 44 -4.45 5.42 -1.12
N ARG A 45 -4.27 6.62 -0.56
CA ARG A 45 -4.17 6.83 0.90
C ARG A 45 -5.47 6.49 1.63
N ILE A 46 -6.63 6.81 1.04
CA ILE A 46 -7.93 6.47 1.60
C ILE A 46 -8.16 4.96 1.62
N ILE A 47 -7.84 4.26 0.53
CA ILE A 47 -7.92 2.79 0.46
C ILE A 47 -7.03 2.13 1.54
N ASN A 48 -5.90 2.75 1.87
CA ASN A 48 -5.00 2.26 2.92
C ASN A 48 -5.35 2.78 4.34
N GLN A 49 -6.48 3.48 4.51
CA GLN A 49 -6.89 4.13 5.77
C GLN A 49 -5.83 5.06 6.40
N ILE A 50 -4.94 5.61 5.57
CA ILE A 50 -3.99 6.64 6.01
C ILE A 50 -4.72 7.99 6.19
N THR A 51 -5.79 8.19 5.43
CA THR A 51 -6.64 9.38 5.49
C THR A 51 -8.09 8.95 5.33
N ALA A 52 -9.01 9.48 6.12
CA ALA A 52 -10.43 9.20 5.96
C ALA A 52 -11.02 10.01 4.78
N PRO A 53 -12.00 9.45 4.05
CA PRO A 53 -12.80 10.26 3.13
C PRO A 53 -13.69 11.22 3.94
N ASP A 54 -14.13 12.30 3.30
CA ASP A 54 -15.08 13.23 3.95
C ASP A 54 -16.53 12.77 3.72
N GLU A 55 -16.80 12.15 2.57
CA GLU A 55 -18.08 11.49 2.25
C GLU A 55 -17.84 10.16 1.52
N GLY A 56 -18.87 9.32 1.51
CA GLY A 56 -18.84 8.01 0.86
C GLY A 56 -18.21 6.91 1.72
N GLN A 57 -18.04 5.73 1.13
CA GLN A 57 -17.50 4.56 1.82
C GLN A 57 -16.72 3.64 0.89
N ILE A 58 -15.91 2.78 1.48
CA ILE A 58 -15.20 1.71 0.77
C ILE A 58 -15.60 0.37 1.40
N LEU A 59 -15.93 -0.60 0.57
CA LEU A 59 -16.15 -1.99 0.95
C LEU A 59 -14.97 -2.85 0.51
N PHE A 60 -14.45 -3.66 1.42
CA PHE A 60 -13.44 -4.66 1.14
C PHE A 60 -14.06 -6.05 1.32
N ASN A 61 -14.19 -6.79 0.22
CA ASN A 61 -14.88 -8.07 0.15
C ASN A 61 -16.32 -8.03 0.70
N GLY A 62 -17.04 -6.93 0.49
CA GLY A 62 -18.43 -6.76 0.91
C GLY A 62 -18.61 -6.21 2.32
N GLU A 63 -17.54 -6.04 3.10
CA GLU A 63 -17.58 -5.42 4.43
C GLU A 63 -17.03 -4.00 4.38
N VAL A 64 -17.56 -3.10 5.21
CA VAL A 64 -17.02 -1.74 5.34
C VAL A 64 -15.55 -1.81 5.75
N LEU A 65 -14.72 -1.08 5.00
CA LEU A 65 -13.29 -1.02 5.20
C LEU A 65 -12.96 -0.56 6.63
N ASN A 66 -12.19 -1.36 7.36
CA ASN A 66 -11.86 -1.14 8.76
C ASN A 66 -10.39 -1.51 9.03
N PRO A 67 -9.79 -1.11 10.18
CA PRO A 67 -8.36 -1.29 10.41
C PRO A 67 -7.84 -2.74 10.31
N ASN A 68 -8.70 -3.73 10.60
CA ASN A 68 -8.34 -5.15 10.50
C ASN A 68 -8.08 -5.59 9.04
N HIS A 69 -8.59 -4.85 8.06
CA HIS A 69 -8.35 -5.09 6.64
C HIS A 69 -6.97 -4.62 6.18
N ILE A 70 -6.36 -3.62 6.82
CA ILE A 70 -5.09 -3.04 6.38
C ILE A 70 -3.94 -4.05 6.42
N GLY A 71 -3.96 -4.99 7.38
CA GLY A 71 -2.99 -6.09 7.41
C GLY A 71 -3.00 -6.99 6.18
N LYS A 72 -4.09 -6.98 5.40
CA LYS A 72 -4.28 -7.78 4.17
C LYS A 72 -3.96 -6.98 2.90
N ILE A 73 -3.64 -5.70 3.01
CA ILE A 73 -3.34 -4.80 1.88
C ILE A 73 -1.84 -4.48 1.90
N GLY A 74 -1.15 -4.83 0.81
CA GLY A 74 0.24 -4.44 0.60
C GLY A 74 0.31 -3.04 0.00
N TYR A 75 0.94 -2.10 0.70
CA TYR A 75 1.14 -0.73 0.22
C TYR A 75 2.63 -0.44 0.00
N LEU A 76 2.98 0.02 -1.20
CA LEU A 76 4.30 0.54 -1.53
C LEU A 76 4.19 2.05 -1.78
N PRO A 77 4.61 2.90 -0.83
CA PRO A 77 4.60 4.35 -1.04
C PRO A 77 5.63 4.76 -2.09
N GLU A 78 5.37 5.91 -2.71
CA GLU A 78 6.26 6.56 -3.68
C GLU A 78 7.63 6.86 -3.04
N GLU A 79 7.61 7.50 -1.86
CA GLU A 79 8.78 7.65 -1.02
C GLU A 79 9.03 6.37 -0.23
N ARG A 80 10.00 5.60 -0.70
CA ARG A 80 10.43 4.36 -0.04
C ARG A 80 11.18 4.71 1.25
N GLY A 81 10.53 4.51 2.41
CA GLY A 81 11.11 4.63 3.76
C GLY A 81 12.18 3.57 4.10
N LEU A 82 13.08 3.29 3.17
CA LEU A 82 14.15 2.31 3.35
C LEU A 82 15.35 2.94 4.05
N TYR A 83 15.99 2.21 4.97
CA TYR A 83 17.14 2.69 5.72
C TYR A 83 18.37 2.63 4.80
N LYS A 84 18.84 3.79 4.34
CA LYS A 84 19.93 3.92 3.36
C LYS A 84 21.21 3.15 3.75
N LYS A 85 21.51 3.07 5.05
CA LYS A 85 22.72 2.43 5.59
C LYS A 85 22.57 0.92 5.87
N MET A 86 21.38 0.35 5.71
CA MET A 86 21.12 -1.06 6.02
C MET A 86 21.14 -1.90 4.74
N LYS A 87 21.60 -3.15 4.82
CA LYS A 87 21.52 -4.08 3.68
C LYS A 87 20.06 -4.47 3.45
N ILE A 88 19.68 -4.63 2.18
CA ILE A 88 18.29 -4.96 1.80
C ILE A 88 17.79 -6.23 2.50
N GLY A 89 18.62 -7.27 2.58
CA GLY A 89 18.25 -8.52 3.25
C GLY A 89 18.03 -8.35 4.76
N GLU A 90 18.81 -7.51 5.43
CA GLU A 90 18.66 -7.21 6.86
C GLU A 90 17.39 -6.40 7.10
N GLN A 91 17.11 -5.44 6.24
CA GLN A 91 15.90 -4.63 6.36
C GLN A 91 14.63 -5.45 6.12
N MET A 92 14.65 -6.39 5.17
CA MET A 92 13.52 -7.32 4.98
C MET A 92 13.29 -8.21 6.20
N LEU A 93 14.36 -8.74 6.80
CA LEU A 93 14.26 -9.50 8.05
C LEU A 93 13.64 -8.66 9.18
N TYR A 94 14.08 -7.41 9.30
CA TYR A 94 13.55 -6.48 10.30
C TYR A 94 12.05 -6.21 10.09
N LEU A 95 11.63 -5.87 8.87
CA LEU A 95 10.21 -5.63 8.54
C LEU A 95 9.35 -6.88 8.74
N ALA A 96 9.88 -8.06 8.42
CA ALA A 96 9.21 -9.33 8.66
C ALA A 96 9.00 -9.62 10.14
N GLN A 97 10.00 -9.34 10.98
CA GLN A 97 9.90 -9.49 12.43
C GLN A 97 8.83 -8.55 13.01
N LEU A 98 8.77 -7.30 12.55
CA LEU A 98 7.71 -6.35 12.93
C LEU A 98 6.31 -6.83 12.54
N LYS A 99 6.18 -7.61 11.46
CA LYS A 99 4.94 -8.25 11.04
C LYS A 99 4.65 -9.57 11.76
N GLY A 100 5.42 -9.92 12.79
CA GLY A 100 5.23 -11.12 13.60
C GLY A 100 5.73 -12.42 12.96
N LEU A 101 6.46 -12.35 11.85
CA LEU A 101 6.99 -13.53 11.17
C LEU A 101 8.29 -14.01 11.83
N GLN A 102 8.15 -14.78 12.91
CA GLN A 102 9.28 -15.34 13.67
C GLN A 102 10.11 -16.35 12.85
N LYS A 103 9.48 -17.02 11.87
CA LYS A 103 10.08 -18.09 11.06
C LYS A 103 11.13 -17.62 10.03
N LEU A 104 11.21 -16.31 9.77
CA LEU A 104 12.14 -15.76 8.79
C LEU A 104 13.60 -15.77 9.24
N LYS A 105 13.87 -16.04 10.52
CA LYS A 105 15.23 -16.29 11.05
C LYS A 105 15.91 -17.51 10.42
N LEU A 106 15.13 -18.47 9.92
CA LEU A 106 15.62 -19.77 9.41
C LEU A 106 15.75 -19.80 7.87
N LEU A 107 15.27 -18.77 7.17
CA LEU A 107 15.38 -18.71 5.72
C LEU A 107 16.73 -18.11 5.32
N PRO A 108 17.45 -18.71 4.35
CA PRO A 108 18.61 -18.09 3.74
C PRO A 108 18.27 -16.66 3.29
N LYS A 109 19.17 -15.68 3.47
CA LYS A 109 18.96 -14.28 3.06
C LYS A 109 18.57 -14.14 1.58
N SER A 110 18.86 -15.14 0.75
CA SER A 110 18.49 -15.25 -0.67
C SER A 110 17.02 -15.62 -0.94
N ASP A 111 16.31 -16.17 0.05
CA ASP A 111 14.98 -16.78 -0.14
C ASP A 111 13.80 -15.89 0.30
N ILE A 112 14.09 -14.75 0.94
CA ILE A 112 13.09 -13.82 1.46
C ILE A 112 12.53 -12.98 0.32
N GLY A 113 11.56 -13.48 -0.46
CA GLY A 113 10.83 -12.71 -1.48
C GLY A 113 11.66 -12.08 -2.63
N LEU A 114 12.98 -12.23 -2.59
CA LEU A 114 13.94 -11.61 -3.50
C LEU A 114 14.21 -12.45 -4.74
N LYS A 115 13.70 -13.70 -4.82
CA LYS A 115 13.89 -14.55 -6.01
C LYS A 115 13.35 -13.92 -7.29
N ASN A 116 12.26 -13.15 -7.17
CA ASN A 116 11.59 -12.51 -8.30
C ASN A 116 11.97 -11.02 -8.47
N CYS A 117 12.71 -10.46 -7.51
CA CYS A 117 13.19 -9.09 -7.59
C CYS A 117 14.70 -9.14 -7.83
N ARG A 118 15.21 -8.57 -8.93
CA ARG A 118 16.66 -8.52 -9.22
C ARG A 118 17.41 -7.58 -8.26
N PHE A 119 17.39 -7.88 -6.97
CA PHE A 119 18.10 -7.16 -5.91
C PHE A 119 19.31 -7.98 -5.49
N ASN A 120 20.46 -7.32 -5.38
CA ASN A 120 21.62 -7.90 -4.74
C ASN A 120 21.44 -7.85 -3.20
N PRO A 121 21.31 -8.99 -2.50
CA PRO A 121 21.05 -9.02 -1.05
C PRO A 121 22.19 -8.41 -0.21
N GLY A 122 23.39 -8.24 -0.78
CA GLY A 122 24.51 -7.56 -0.15
C GLY A 122 24.58 -6.04 -0.40
N GLY A 123 23.73 -5.51 -1.27
CA GLY A 123 23.74 -4.09 -1.65
C GLY A 123 23.05 -3.20 -0.61
N THR A 124 23.58 -1.99 -0.43
CA THR A 124 22.89 -0.88 0.22
C THR A 124 22.15 -0.05 -0.83
N LYS A 125 21.10 0.67 -0.41
CA LYS A 125 20.37 1.58 -1.29
C LYS A 125 21.22 2.85 -1.48
N LYS A 126 21.64 3.15 -2.73
CA LYS A 126 22.16 4.48 -3.09
C LYS A 126 21.03 5.52 -2.99
#